data_AF-A0A833YG57-F1
#
_entry.id   AF-A0A833YG57-F1
#
_cell.length_a   1.000
_cell.length_b   1.000
_cell.length_c   1.000
_cell.angle_alpha   90.00
_cell.angle_beta   90.00
_cell.angle_gamma   90.00
#
_symmetry.space_group_name_H-M   'P 1'
#
loop_
_entity.id
_entity.type
_entity.pdbx_description
1 polymer ?
#
loop_
_entity_poly.entity_id
_entity_poly.type
_entity_poly.pdbx_seq_one_letter_code
_entity_poly.pdbx_strand_id
1 'polypeptide(L)'
;MALDALADGGVKMGLPRRLAVRLGAQALLGAAKMLLDSEQHPSQLKDNVCSPGGATIHALHFLESGGFRSLLINAVEASCIRTRELQSMADQEKVSPAALKKTLLDRVKLESPTVSTLTHCNSKKLLTRNSASEGKKD
;
A
#
# COMPACT_ATOMS: atom_id res chain seq x y z
N MET A 1 -16.09 6.55 0.50
CA MET A 1 -17.16 5.89 1.27
C MET A 1 -17.54 6.67 2.53
N ALA A 2 -16.65 6.88 3.51
CA ALA A 2 -17.01 7.60 4.75
C ALA A 2 -17.57 9.02 4.51
N LEU A 3 -16.91 9.83 3.67
CA LEU A 3 -17.41 11.18 3.32
C LEU A 3 -18.76 11.18 2.61
N ASP A 4 -19.01 10.17 1.78
CA ASP A 4 -20.27 10.07 1.04
C ASP A 4 -21.42 9.70 1.98
N ALA A 5 -21.18 8.73 2.88
CA ALA A 5 -22.13 8.37 3.93
C ALA A 5 -22.42 9.53 4.91
N LEU A 6 -21.40 10.33 5.26
CA LEU A 6 -21.58 11.55 6.05
C LEU A 6 -22.42 12.59 5.30
N ALA A 7 -22.19 12.74 4.00
CA ALA A 7 -22.98 13.64 3.17
C ALA A 7 -24.44 13.15 3.01
N ASP A 8 -24.66 11.84 2.83
CA ASP A 8 -25.99 11.23 2.81
C ASP A 8 -26.74 11.46 4.12
N GLY A 9 -26.05 11.28 5.25
CA GLY A 9 -26.58 11.60 6.58
C GLY A 9 -26.97 13.07 6.71
N GLY A 10 -26.13 13.99 6.22
CA GLY A 10 -26.42 15.42 6.19
C GLY A 10 -27.65 15.75 5.33
N VAL A 11 -27.76 15.14 4.14
CA VAL A 11 -28.91 15.31 3.24
C VAL A 11 -30.19 14.74 3.86
N LYS A 12 -30.11 13.59 4.53
CA LYS A 12 -31.23 13.01 5.29
C LYS A 12 -31.75 13.95 6.37
N MET A 13 -30.86 14.76 6.97
CA MET A 13 -31.21 15.77 7.97
C MET A 13 -31.53 17.15 7.36
N GLY A 14 -31.64 17.26 6.03
CA GLY A 14 -32.10 18.46 5.33
C GLY A 14 -31.00 19.37 4.77
N LEU A 15 -29.71 18.98 4.84
CA LEU A 15 -28.64 19.79 4.25
C LEU A 15 -28.58 19.66 2.72
N PRO A 16 -28.27 20.73 1.99
CA PRO A 16 -27.94 20.63 0.57
C PRO A 16 -26.71 19.74 0.35
N ARG A 17 -26.76 18.85 -0.64
CA ARG A 17 -25.67 17.88 -0.92
C ARG A 17 -24.29 18.54 -0.99
N ARG A 18 -24.18 19.64 -1.74
CA ARG A 18 -22.91 20.37 -1.91
C ARG A 18 -22.36 20.87 -0.57
N LEU A 19 -23.23 21.32 0.33
CA LEU A 19 -22.85 21.78 1.66
C LEU A 19 -22.47 20.62 2.56
N ALA A 20 -23.25 19.54 2.56
CA ALA A 20 -23.00 18.35 3.36
C ALA A 20 -21.61 17.73 3.06
N VAL A 21 -21.27 17.61 1.77
CA VAL A 21 -19.94 17.13 1.35
C VAL A 21 -18.82 18.05 1.86
N ARG A 22 -18.99 19.37 1.71
CA ARG A 22 -17.98 20.36 2.14
C ARG A 22 -17.77 20.33 3.65
N LEU A 23 -18.83 20.30 4.44
CA LEU A 23 -18.76 20.24 5.89
C LEU A 23 -18.12 18.94 6.37
N GLY A 24 -18.51 17.80 5.79
CA GLY A 24 -17.91 16.51 6.10
C GLY A 24 -16.41 16.47 5.79
N ALA A 25 -16.00 16.95 4.62
CA ALA A 25 -14.59 17.02 4.24
C ALA A 25 -13.77 17.92 5.18
N GLN A 26 -14.29 19.10 5.50
CA GLN A 26 -13.61 20.03 6.40
C GLN A 26 -13.51 19.48 7.82
N ALA A 27 -14.55 18.79 8.32
CA ALA A 27 -14.52 18.16 9.63
C ALA A 27 -13.44 17.07 9.73
N LEU A 28 -13.32 16.20 8.72
CA LEU A 28 -12.27 15.18 8.68
C LEU A 28 -10.87 15.79 8.60
N LEU A 29 -10.69 16.83 7.76
CA LEU A 29 -9.43 17.54 7.64
C LEU A 29 -9.03 18.21 8.95
N GLY A 30 -9.98 18.88 9.62
CA GLY A 30 -9.75 19.51 10.92
C GLY A 30 -9.38 18.49 12.00
N ALA A 31 -10.12 17.38 12.08
CA ALA A 31 -9.85 16.31 13.05
C ALA A 31 -8.47 15.67 12.86
N ALA A 32 -8.10 15.36 11.61
CA ALA A 32 -6.79 14.81 11.30
C ALA A 32 -5.68 15.81 11.64
N LYS A 33 -5.85 17.09 11.28
CA LYS A 33 -4.88 18.14 11.61
C LYS A 33 -4.73 18.32 13.12
N MET A 34 -5.82 18.34 13.88
CA MET A 34 -5.78 18.42 15.35
C MET A 34 -5.00 17.27 15.98
N LEU A 35 -5.09 16.07 15.43
CA LEU A 35 -4.33 14.92 15.92
C LEU A 35 -2.84 15.03 15.57
N LEU A 36 -2.50 15.53 14.38
CA LEU A 36 -1.12 15.71 13.95
C LEU A 36 -0.41 16.84 14.72
N ASP A 37 -1.15 17.90 15.06
CA ASP A 37 -0.61 19.08 15.75
C ASP A 37 -0.59 18.90 17.29
N SER A 38 -1.16 17.81 17.82
CA SER A 38 -1.31 17.56 19.25
C SER A 38 -0.53 16.33 19.70
N GLU A 39 0.04 16.37 20.91
CA GLU A 39 0.65 15.20 21.55
C GLU A 39 -0.35 14.36 22.35
N GLN A 40 -1.63 14.74 22.36
CA GLN A 40 -2.66 14.04 23.12
C GLN A 40 -3.11 12.75 22.44
N HIS A 41 -3.47 11.76 23.25
CA HIS A 41 -4.06 10.52 22.74
C HIS A 41 -5.39 10.80 22.01
N PRO A 42 -5.68 10.14 20.87
CA PRO A 42 -6.91 10.38 20.11
C PRO A 42 -8.20 10.18 20.92
N SER A 43 -8.22 9.26 21.90
CA SER A 43 -9.36 9.12 22.81
C SER A 43 -9.61 10.38 23.63
N GLN A 44 -8.55 11.06 24.08
CA GLN A 44 -8.67 12.31 24.83
C GLN A 44 -9.21 13.42 23.94
N LEU A 45 -8.71 13.55 22.71
CA LEU A 45 -9.25 14.53 21.75
C LEU A 45 -10.74 14.28 21.45
N LYS A 46 -11.15 13.02 21.34
CA LYS A 46 -12.56 12.62 21.21
C LYS A 46 -13.37 13.04 22.44
N ASP A 47 -12.86 12.81 23.65
CA ASP A 47 -13.55 13.21 24.90
C ASP A 47 -13.65 14.75 25.03
N ASN A 48 -12.64 15.49 24.58
CA ASN A 48 -12.64 16.96 24.58
C ASN A 48 -13.76 17.57 23.69
N VAL A 49 -14.24 16.82 22.68
CA VAL A 49 -15.37 17.25 21.81
C VAL A 49 -16.72 16.82 22.38
N CYS A 50 -16.74 15.84 23.29
CA CYS A 50 -17.96 15.29 23.88
C CYS A 50 -18.32 16.02 25.16
N SER A 51 -19.38 16.84 25.11
CA SER A 51 -19.99 17.37 26.33
C SER A 51 -20.88 16.31 27.01
N PRO A 52 -21.02 16.34 28.36
CA PRO A 52 -21.94 15.48 29.08
C PRO A 52 -23.38 15.65 28.58
N GLY A 53 -24.01 14.55 28.14
CA GLY A 53 -25.37 14.56 27.58
C GLY A 53 -25.50 15.23 26.20
N GLY A 54 -24.41 15.62 25.55
CA GLY A 54 -24.42 16.31 24.26
C GLY A 54 -24.80 15.40 23.07
N ALA A 55 -25.05 16.02 21.91
CA ALA A 55 -25.40 15.27 20.69
C ALA A 55 -24.27 14.33 20.22
N THR A 56 -23.01 14.74 20.39
CA THR A 56 -21.84 13.96 19.94
C THR A 56 -21.74 12.60 20.63
N ILE A 57 -22.01 12.54 21.95
CA ILE A 57 -21.89 11.27 22.68
C ILE A 57 -23.01 10.28 22.28
N HIS A 58 -24.20 10.78 21.94
CA HIS A 58 -25.29 9.96 21.41
C HIS A 58 -24.94 9.39 20.02
N ALA A 59 -24.32 10.20 19.16
CA ALA A 59 -23.85 9.74 17.86
C ALA A 59 -22.75 8.67 18.01
N LEU A 60 -21.78 8.88 18.92
CA LEU A 60 -20.74 7.90 19.21
C LEU A 60 -21.32 6.57 19.72
N HIS A 61 -22.31 6.61 20.61
CA HIS A 61 -22.96 5.40 21.11
C HIS A 61 -23.55 4.54 19.98
N PHE A 62 -24.17 5.17 18.97
CA PHE A 62 -24.70 4.43 17.81
C PHE A 62 -23.58 3.84 16.94
N LEU A 63 -22.49 4.57 16.73
CA LEU A 63 -21.32 4.07 15.99
C LEU A 63 -20.66 2.87 16.69
N GLU A 64 -20.53 2.93 18.02
CA GLU A 64 -19.97 1.82 18.81
C GLU A 64 -20.92 0.61 18.82
N SER A 65 -22.23 0.83 18.92
CA SER A 65 -23.24 -0.24 18.82
C SER A 65 -23.19 -0.97 17.47
N GLY A 66 -22.82 -0.26 16.40
CA GLY A 66 -22.63 -0.82 15.07
C GLY A 66 -21.26 -1.46 14.83
N GLY A 67 -20.37 -1.51 15.84
CA GLY A 67 -19.03 -2.07 15.69
C GLY A 67 -18.13 -1.27 14.74
N PHE A 68 -18.27 0.05 14.68
CA PHE A 68 -17.51 0.90 13.75
C PHE A 68 -15.99 0.67 13.82
N ARG A 69 -15.45 0.47 15.04
CA ARG A 69 -14.01 0.20 15.24
C ARG A 69 -13.56 -1.11 14.62
N SER A 70 -14.33 -2.19 14.82
CA SER A 70 -13.95 -3.51 14.31
C SER A 70 -13.97 -3.53 12.79
N LEU A 71 -14.90 -2.83 12.15
CA LEU A 71 -14.94 -2.68 10.68
C LEU A 71 -13.65 -2.05 10.13
N LEU A 72 -13.14 -0.99 10.78
CA LEU A 72 -11.90 -0.34 10.36
C LEU A 72 -10.67 -1.24 10.58
N ILE A 73 -10.62 -1.95 11.71
CA ILE A 73 -9.54 -2.89 12.01
C ILE A 73 -9.50 -4.01 10.97
N ASN A 74 -10.65 -4.64 10.70
CA ASN A 74 -10.78 -5.71 9.72
C ASN A 74 -10.43 -5.24 8.30
N ALA A 75 -10.77 -4.00 7.95
CA ALA A 75 -10.43 -3.44 6.63
C ALA A 75 -8.91 -3.30 6.44
N VAL A 76 -8.18 -2.84 7.48
CA VAL A 76 -6.71 -2.75 7.42
C VAL A 76 -6.08 -4.14 7.40
N GLU A 77 -6.58 -5.06 8.22
CA GLU A 77 -6.10 -6.45 8.25
C GLU A 77 -6.27 -7.13 6.90
N ALA A 78 -7.47 -7.10 6.32
CA ALA A 78 -7.76 -7.71 5.03
C ALA A 78 -6.89 -7.11 3.91
N SER A 79 -6.66 -5.81 3.91
CA SER A 79 -5.76 -5.14 2.96
C SER A 79 -4.32 -5.63 3.09
N CYS A 80 -3.82 -5.76 4.32
CA CYS A 80 -2.47 -6.24 4.60
C CYS A 80 -2.28 -7.71 4.17
N ILE A 81 -3.23 -8.59 4.52
CA ILE A 81 -3.22 -9.99 4.12
C ILE A 81 -3.19 -10.11 2.59
N ARG A 82 -4.10 -9.41 1.91
CA ARG A 82 -4.17 -9.45 0.44
C ARG A 82 -2.88 -8.95 -0.22
N THR A 83 -2.26 -7.91 0.34
CA THR A 83 -0.98 -7.39 -0.15
C THR A 83 0.13 -8.44 -0.05
N ARG A 84 0.18 -9.19 1.06
CA ARG A 84 1.17 -10.28 1.26
C ARG A 84 0.92 -11.46 0.33
N GLU A 85 -0.34 -11.80 0.07
CA GLU A 85 -0.69 -12.83 -0.91
C GLU A 85 -0.24 -12.43 -2.33
N LEU A 86 -0.51 -11.19 -2.74
CA LEU A 86 -0.08 -10.70 -4.04
C LEU A 86 1.44 -10.70 -4.17
N GLN A 87 2.15 -10.33 -3.11
CA GLN A 87 3.61 -10.38 -3.07
C GLN A 87 4.13 -11.82 -3.21
N SER A 88 3.56 -12.76 -2.46
CA SER A 88 3.99 -14.16 -2.54
C SER A 88 3.70 -14.77 -3.92
N MET A 89 2.58 -14.42 -4.56
CA MET A 89 2.29 -14.82 -5.94
C MET A 89 3.33 -14.26 -6.93
N ALA A 90 3.75 -13.00 -6.77
CA ALA A 90 4.77 -12.38 -7.62
C ALA A 90 6.16 -12.99 -7.43
N ASP A 91 6.50 -13.42 -6.21
CA ASP A 91 7.78 -14.06 -5.91
C ASP A 91 7.86 -15.48 -6.50
N GLN A 92 6.73 -16.20 -6.59
CA GLN A 92 6.65 -17.51 -7.24
C GLN A 92 6.83 -17.44 -8.76
N GLU A 93 6.39 -16.36 -9.42
CA GLU A 93 6.68 -16.14 -10.85
C GLU A 93 8.17 -15.92 -11.13
N LYS A 94 8.92 -15.38 -10.16
CA LYS A 94 10.36 -15.08 -10.32
C LYS A 94 11.29 -16.25 -9.97
N VAL A 95 10.81 -17.29 -9.28
CA VAL A 95 11.63 -18.45 -8.91
C VAL A 95 11.20 -19.69 -9.69
N SER A 96 11.91 -19.94 -10.80
CA SER A 96 12.64 -21.21 -10.87
C SER A 96 13.92 -21.12 -11.73
N PRO A 97 15.03 -20.59 -11.16
CA PRO A 97 16.36 -20.81 -11.73
C PRO A 97 16.77 -22.30 -11.73
N ALA A 98 16.10 -23.13 -10.91
CA ALA A 98 16.24 -24.59 -10.93
C ALA A 98 15.50 -25.24 -12.13
N ALA A 99 14.32 -24.74 -12.51
CA ALA A 99 13.66 -25.14 -13.75
C ALA A 99 14.49 -24.67 -14.96
N LEU A 100 15.06 -23.46 -14.92
CA LEU A 100 15.97 -22.96 -15.96
C LEU A 100 17.23 -23.83 -16.10
N LYS A 101 17.89 -24.24 -15.00
CA LYS A 101 19.04 -25.17 -15.07
C LYS A 101 18.65 -26.55 -15.58
N LYS A 102 17.48 -27.09 -15.18
CA LYS A 102 16.99 -28.38 -15.69
C LYS A 102 16.61 -28.30 -17.18
N THR A 103 15.95 -27.22 -17.61
CA THR A 103 15.67 -26.98 -19.05
C THR A 103 16.95 -26.75 -19.83
N LEU A 104 17.94 -26.02 -19.29
CA LEU A 104 19.24 -25.84 -19.94
C LEU A 104 20.03 -27.15 -20.03
N LEU A 105 20.05 -27.96 -18.97
CA LEU A 105 20.75 -29.25 -18.96
C LEU A 105 20.09 -30.29 -19.89
N ASP A 106 18.76 -30.29 -20.01
CA ASP A 106 18.03 -31.12 -20.99
C ASP A 106 18.28 -30.63 -22.43
N ARG A 107 18.44 -29.32 -22.66
CA ARG A 107 18.83 -28.76 -23.97
C ARG A 107 20.29 -29.09 -24.35
N VAL A 108 21.22 -29.02 -23.40
CA VAL A 108 22.65 -29.34 -23.61
C VAL A 108 22.89 -30.82 -23.86
N LYS A 109 22.09 -31.73 -23.27
CA LYS A 109 22.22 -33.19 -23.52
C LYS A 109 21.69 -33.64 -24.89
N LEU A 110 20.89 -32.82 -25.58
CA LEU A 110 20.46 -33.08 -26.95
C LEU A 110 21.47 -32.57 -27.99
N GLU A 111 22.40 -31.69 -27.61
CA GLU A 111 23.44 -31.12 -28.48
C GLU A 111 24.83 -31.72 -28.20
N SER A 112 24.97 -33.04 -28.25
CA SER A 112 26.17 -33.73 -28.76
C SER A 112 25.96 -35.25 -28.71
N PRO A 113 26.31 -36.03 -29.76
CA PRO A 113 27.43 -35.77 -30.67
C PRO A 113 27.08 -35.82 -32.17
N THR A 114 27.68 -34.93 -32.97
CA THR A 114 28.39 -35.28 -34.21
C THR A 114 29.25 -34.09 -34.67
N VAL A 115 30.52 -34.39 -34.88
CA VAL A 115 31.61 -33.49 -35.28
C VAL A 115 31.42 -33.01 -36.73
N SER A 116 31.75 -31.75 -37.02
CA SER A 116 32.41 -31.28 -38.28
C SER A 116 32.64 -29.75 -38.25
N THR A 117 33.84 -29.26 -37.93
CA THR A 117 34.93 -28.76 -38.82
C THR A 117 34.88 -27.26 -39.20
N LEU A 118 36.03 -26.61 -38.98
CA LEU A 118 36.70 -25.56 -39.78
C LEU A 118 36.48 -24.03 -39.51
N THR A 119 37.62 -23.42 -39.12
CA THR A 119 38.26 -22.18 -39.62
C THR A 119 37.92 -20.76 -39.10
N HIS A 120 38.86 -20.21 -38.32
CA HIS A 120 39.76 -19.07 -38.64
C HIS A 120 39.57 -17.65 -38.01
N CYS A 121 40.75 -17.15 -37.59
CA CYS A 121 41.32 -15.82 -37.27
C CYS A 121 40.89 -14.89 -36.12
N ASN A 122 41.93 -14.60 -35.33
CA ASN A 122 42.18 -13.48 -34.43
C ASN A 122 42.08 -12.09 -35.05
N SER A 123 41.78 -11.07 -34.22
CA SER A 123 42.71 -9.95 -33.98
C SER A 123 42.35 -9.11 -32.75
N LYS A 124 43.23 -9.21 -31.74
CA LYS A 124 43.91 -8.14 -30.98
C LYS A 124 43.12 -6.95 -30.40
N LYS A 125 43.30 -6.82 -29.07
CA LYS A 125 43.51 -5.58 -28.25
C LYS A 125 42.26 -4.67 -28.10
N LEU A 126 41.93 -4.11 -26.93
CA LEU A 126 42.78 -3.24 -26.10
C LEU A 126 42.02 -2.84 -24.79
N LEU A 127 42.73 -2.81 -23.63
CA LEU A 127 42.51 -2.02 -22.38
C LEU A 127 41.19 -2.22 -21.59
N THR A 128 41.08 -2.72 -20.36
CA THR A 128 41.65 -2.39 -19.01
C THR A 128 41.48 -0.95 -18.46
N ARG A 129 40.99 -0.91 -17.19
CA ARG A 129 40.94 0.16 -16.16
C ARG A 129 39.73 1.12 -16.21
N ASN A 130 39.11 1.58 -15.10
CA ASN A 130 39.23 1.29 -13.68
C ASN A 130 38.01 1.87 -12.91
N SER A 131 37.93 1.46 -11.64
CA SER A 131 37.13 1.87 -10.48
C SER A 131 36.86 3.37 -10.18
N ALA A 132 35.73 3.57 -9.47
CA ALA A 132 35.44 4.50 -8.35
C ALA A 132 35.39 6.02 -8.59
N SER A 133 34.32 6.69 -8.12
CA SER A 133 34.29 7.41 -6.82
C SER A 133 33.03 8.28 -6.62
N GLU A 134 32.82 8.65 -5.36
CA GLU A 134 31.69 9.32 -4.71
C GLU A 134 31.41 10.79 -5.11
N GLY A 135 30.13 11.19 -4.95
CA GLY A 135 29.66 12.41 -4.25
C GLY A 135 29.89 13.82 -4.84
N LYS A 136 28.80 14.61 -4.99
CA LYS A 136 28.62 15.91 -4.32
C LYS A 136 27.19 16.50 -4.49
N LYS A 137 26.85 17.29 -3.47
CA LYS A 137 25.70 18.15 -3.15
C LYS A 137 25.15 19.01 -4.30
N ASP A 138 23.86 19.33 -4.20
CA ASP A 138 23.30 20.69 -4.17
C ASP A 138 22.08 20.72 -3.23
#